data_AF-A0A2S7CR99-F1
#
_entry.id   AF-A0A2S7CR99-F1
#
_cell.length_a   1.000
_cell.length_b   1.000
_cell.length_c   1.000
_cell.angle_alpha   90.00
_cell.angle_beta   90.00
_cell.angle_gamma   90.00
#
_symmetry.space_group_name_H-M   'P 1'
#
loop_
_entity.id
_entity.type
_entity.pdbx_description
1 polymer ?
#
loop_
_entity_poly.entity_id
_entity_poly.type
_entity_poly.pdbx_seq_one_letter_code
_entity_poly.pdbx_strand_id
1 'polypeptide(L)'
;MQALETRLPPPILLVVLAAVVWRLPGAVSSRVCICIGVACLVLGLSINAYSKVMFRSARTTVNPLHPERSSVLVTSGLYRYSRNPMYLGYALALLGWVICRGQPLGLLAVALFIGYVTVFQILPEERWLSARFQADYALYRAAVRRWL
;
A
#
# COMPACT_ATOMS: atom_id res chain seq x y z
N MET A 1 20.10 8.50 -7.33
CA MET A 1 19.47 7.17 -7.09
C MET A 1 18.10 7.10 -7.79
N GLN A 2 18.04 7.29 -9.11
CA GLN A 2 16.78 7.28 -9.90
C GLN A 2 16.50 5.92 -10.57
N ALA A 3 17.46 4.99 -10.57
CA ALA A 3 17.37 3.75 -11.34
C ALA A 3 16.40 2.69 -10.76
N LEU A 4 15.97 2.84 -9.51
CA LEU A 4 15.09 1.89 -8.80
C LEU A 4 13.67 2.42 -8.56
N GLU A 5 13.42 3.71 -8.84
CA GLU A 5 12.06 4.27 -8.77
C GLU A 5 11.18 3.52 -9.77
N THR A 6 10.01 3.05 -9.32
CA THR A 6 8.97 2.39 -10.13
C THR A 6 9.36 1.12 -10.91
N ARG A 7 10.50 0.46 -10.63
CA ARG A 7 10.84 -0.82 -11.31
C ARG A 7 10.22 -2.06 -10.71
N LEU A 8 10.03 -2.09 -9.39
CA LEU A 8 9.44 -3.24 -8.72
C LEU A 8 8.04 -2.88 -8.22
N PRO A 9 6.98 -3.38 -8.87
CA PRO A 9 5.60 -3.08 -8.50
C PRO A 9 5.32 -3.54 -7.06
N PRO A 10 4.58 -2.76 -6.26
CA PRO A 10 4.20 -3.13 -4.91
C PRO A 10 3.56 -4.53 -4.78
N PRO A 11 2.70 -4.98 -5.72
CA PRO A 11 2.16 -6.36 -5.66
C PRO A 11 3.23 -7.44 -5.79
N ILE A 12 4.28 -7.20 -6.59
CA ILE A 12 5.39 -8.15 -6.73
C ILE A 12 6.18 -8.20 -5.42
N LEU A 13 6.49 -7.03 -4.83
CA LEU A 13 7.16 -6.98 -3.52
C LEU A 13 6.36 -7.73 -2.45
N LEU A 14 5.05 -7.49 -2.41
CA LEU A 14 4.14 -8.14 -1.48
C LEU A 14 4.23 -9.67 -1.58
N VAL A 15 4.15 -10.21 -2.80
CA VAL A 15 4.21 -11.66 -3.03
C VAL A 15 5.58 -12.22 -2.65
N VAL A 16 6.68 -11.53 -3.00
CA VAL A 16 8.03 -11.96 -2.62
C VAL A 16 8.18 -12.00 -1.10
N LEU A 17 7.77 -10.95 -0.40
CA LEU A 17 7.84 -10.89 1.07
C LEU A 17 6.93 -11.93 1.72
N ALA A 18 5.71 -12.13 1.21
CA ALA A 18 4.81 -13.17 1.69
C ALA A 18 5.41 -14.58 1.52
N ALA A 19 6.07 -14.84 0.39
CA ALA A 19 6.78 -16.09 0.12
C ALA A 19 7.97 -16.29 1.07
N VAL A 20 8.74 -15.23 1.36
CA VAL A 20 9.82 -15.29 2.36
C VAL A 20 9.24 -15.64 3.74
N VAL A 21 8.18 -14.97 4.17
CA VAL A 21 7.51 -15.25 5.47
C VAL A 21 6.95 -16.68 5.51
N TRP A 22 6.47 -17.21 4.38
CA TRP A 22 6.02 -18.60 4.28
C TRP A 22 7.16 -19.60 4.53
N ARG A 23 8.36 -19.31 4.02
CA ARG A 23 9.55 -20.17 4.17
C ARG A 23 10.16 -20.14 5.57
N LEU A 24 9.91 -19.09 6.35
CA LEU A 24 10.32 -19.05 7.75
C LEU A 24 9.58 -20.15 8.55
N PRO A 25 10.25 -20.78 9.53
CA PRO A 25 9.59 -21.74 10.42
C PRO A 25 8.44 -21.03 11.13
N GLY A 26 7.21 -21.45 10.87
CA GLY A 26 6.02 -20.89 11.50
C GLY A 26 5.80 -21.52 12.86
N ALA A 27 5.20 -20.77 13.78
CA ALA A 27 4.62 -21.36 14.99
C ALA A 27 3.19 -21.85 14.69
N VAL A 28 2.68 -22.76 15.53
CA VAL A 28 1.25 -23.10 15.50
C VAL A 28 0.48 -21.85 15.94
N SER A 29 -0.15 -21.18 14.98
CA SER A 29 -0.98 -20.00 15.26
C SER A 29 -2.31 -20.44 15.86
N SER A 30 -2.76 -19.74 16.91
CA SER A 30 -4.06 -20.05 17.53
C SER A 30 -5.21 -19.80 16.55
N ARG A 31 -6.36 -20.47 16.75
CA ARG A 31 -7.57 -20.23 15.93
C ARG A 31 -7.97 -18.75 15.93
N VAL A 32 -7.82 -18.06 17.05
CA VAL A 32 -8.10 -16.62 17.17
C VAL A 32 -7.15 -15.81 16.28
N CYS A 33 -5.85 -16.11 16.33
CA CYS A 33 -4.86 -15.45 15.47
C CYS A 33 -5.15 -15.69 13.98
N ILE A 34 -5.54 -16.91 13.59
CA ILE A 34 -5.92 -17.21 12.20
C ILE A 34 -7.15 -16.38 11.79
N CYS A 35 -8.20 -16.30 12.62
CA CYS A 35 -9.38 -15.48 12.32
C CYS A 35 -9.01 -14.00 12.15
N ILE A 36 -8.19 -13.45 13.05
CA ILE A 36 -7.71 -12.06 12.96
C ILE A 36 -6.89 -11.86 11.69
N GLY A 37 -5.95 -12.77 11.40
CA GLY A 37 -5.09 -12.67 10.23
C GLY A 37 -5.86 -12.74 8.92
N VAL A 38 -6.85 -13.63 8.82
CA VAL A 38 -7.77 -13.72 7.67
C VAL A 38 -8.60 -12.44 7.55
N ALA A 39 -9.14 -11.93 8.65
CA ALA A 39 -9.91 -10.68 8.63
C ALA A 39 -9.06 -9.49 8.15
N CYS A 40 -7.82 -9.36 8.63
CA CYS A 40 -6.87 -8.35 8.15
C CYS A 40 -6.57 -8.52 6.66
N LEU A 41 -6.35 -9.76 6.20
CA LEU A 41 -6.08 -10.05 4.79
C LEU A 41 -7.25 -9.65 3.90
N VAL A 42 -8.47 -10.06 4.24
CA VAL A 42 -9.68 -9.72 3.49
C VAL A 42 -9.93 -8.22 3.49
N LEU A 43 -9.77 -7.54 4.64
CA LEU A 43 -9.92 -6.09 4.73
C LEU A 43 -8.88 -5.36 3.87
N GLY A 44 -7.61 -5.79 3.91
CA GLY A 44 -6.54 -5.21 3.11
C GLY A 44 -6.76 -5.35 1.61
N LEU A 45 -7.24 -6.52 1.16
CA LEU A 45 -7.62 -6.75 -0.24
C LEU A 45 -8.85 -5.92 -0.65
N SER A 46 -9.81 -5.75 0.26
CA SER A 46 -11.02 -4.95 0.01
C SER A 46 -10.70 -3.46 -0.15
N ILE A 47 -9.79 -2.92 0.68
CA ILE A 47 -9.24 -1.56 0.53
C ILE A 47 -8.61 -1.38 -0.85
N ASN A 48 -7.78 -2.35 -1.29
CA ASN A 48 -7.15 -2.31 -2.60
C ASN A 48 -8.16 -2.34 -3.75
N ALA A 49 -9.17 -3.20 -3.67
CA ALA A 49 -10.24 -3.27 -4.66
C ALA A 49 -11.03 -1.95 -4.74
N TYR A 50 -11.35 -1.36 -3.58
CA TYR A 50 -12.07 -0.09 -3.51
C TYR A 50 -11.25 1.08 -4.08
N SER A 51 -9.95 1.16 -3.78
CA SER A 51 -9.05 2.15 -4.39
C SER A 51 -9.05 2.06 -5.92
N LYS A 52 -9.04 0.84 -6.49
CA LYS A 52 -9.14 0.64 -7.95
C LYS A 52 -10.47 1.14 -8.52
N VAL A 53 -11.58 0.91 -7.81
CA VAL A 53 -12.91 1.40 -8.23
C VAL A 53 -12.96 2.93 -8.22
N MET A 54 -12.41 3.59 -7.20
CA MET A 54 -12.38 5.05 -7.13
C MET A 54 -11.61 5.68 -8.29
N PHE A 55 -10.47 5.13 -8.66
CA PHE A 55 -9.68 5.63 -9.78
C PHE A 55 -10.33 5.37 -11.14
N ARG A 56 -10.96 4.20 -11.32
CA ARG A 56 -11.79 3.92 -12.50
C ARG A 56 -12.94 4.90 -12.63
N SER A 57 -13.64 5.17 -11.53
CA SER A 57 -14.76 6.13 -11.47
C SER A 57 -14.28 7.56 -11.77
N ALA A 58 -13.08 7.93 -11.33
CA ALA A 58 -12.46 9.21 -11.61
C ALA A 58 -11.78 9.29 -13.00
N ARG A 59 -11.88 8.23 -13.82
CA ARG A 59 -11.22 8.10 -15.15
C ARG A 59 -9.73 8.46 -15.12
N THR A 60 -9.03 8.04 -14.07
CA THR A 60 -7.60 8.26 -13.88
C THR A 60 -6.87 6.92 -13.64
N THR A 61 -5.56 6.89 -13.82
CA THR A 61 -4.77 5.65 -13.74
C THR A 61 -4.47 5.26 -12.29
N VAL A 62 -4.69 3.98 -11.96
CA VAL A 62 -4.23 3.39 -10.68
C VAL A 62 -2.73 3.12 -10.70
N ASN A 63 -2.09 3.18 -11.88
CA ASN A 63 -0.74 2.65 -12.05
C ASN A 63 0.29 3.56 -11.37
N PRO A 64 0.90 3.13 -10.24
CA PRO A 64 1.88 3.92 -9.52
C PRO A 64 3.20 4.05 -10.30
N LEU A 65 3.36 3.26 -11.36
CA LEU A 65 4.53 3.30 -12.24
C LEU A 65 4.44 4.40 -13.29
N HIS A 66 3.24 4.97 -13.48
CA HIS A 66 2.97 6.06 -14.42
C HIS A 66 2.18 7.20 -13.76
N PRO A 67 2.71 7.82 -12.69
CA PRO A 67 2.04 8.92 -11.99
C PRO A 67 1.75 10.12 -12.91
N GLU A 68 2.53 10.30 -13.98
CA GLU A 68 2.34 11.32 -15.01
C GLU A 68 1.02 11.21 -15.78
N ARG A 69 0.41 10.02 -15.78
CA ARG A 69 -0.87 9.78 -16.46
C ARG A 69 -2.08 10.09 -15.57
N SER A 70 -1.85 10.55 -14.32
CA SER A 70 -2.96 10.97 -13.45
C SER A 70 -3.55 12.28 -13.96
N SER A 71 -4.79 12.22 -14.43
CA SER A 71 -5.52 13.38 -14.96
C SER A 71 -6.23 14.17 -13.86
N VAL A 72 -6.56 13.52 -12.74
CA VAL A 72 -7.36 14.07 -11.63
C VAL A 72 -6.77 13.65 -10.29
N LEU A 73 -6.73 14.58 -9.35
CA LEU A 73 -6.39 14.30 -7.96
C LEU A 73 -7.60 13.68 -7.23
N VAL A 74 -7.49 12.40 -6.87
CA VAL A 74 -8.54 11.67 -6.13
C VAL A 74 -8.40 11.95 -4.64
N THR A 75 -9.34 12.71 -4.07
CA THR A 75 -9.37 13.08 -2.64
C THR A 75 -10.58 12.54 -1.88
N SER A 76 -11.47 11.79 -2.55
CA SER A 76 -12.71 11.26 -2.01
C SER A 76 -12.58 9.80 -1.51
N GLY A 77 -13.60 9.30 -0.81
CA GLY A 77 -13.63 7.92 -0.32
C GLY A 77 -12.52 7.65 0.68
N LEU A 78 -11.72 6.59 0.48
CA LEU A 78 -10.60 6.25 1.36
C LEU A 78 -9.46 7.29 1.33
N TYR A 79 -9.35 8.06 0.25
CA TYR A 79 -8.31 9.06 0.07
C TYR A 79 -8.50 10.29 0.97
N ARG A 80 -9.66 10.44 1.63
CA ARG A 80 -9.86 11.49 2.65
C ARG A 80 -9.16 11.19 3.98
N TYR A 81 -8.79 9.92 4.22
CA TYR A 81 -8.19 9.49 5.48
C TYR A 81 -6.68 9.30 5.36
N SER A 82 -6.22 8.74 4.25
CA SER A 82 -4.80 8.58 3.94
C SER A 82 -4.59 8.91 2.48
N ARG A 83 -3.44 9.52 2.14
CA ARG A 83 -3.06 9.74 0.74
C ARG A 83 -2.70 8.45 0.00
N ASN A 84 -2.43 7.37 0.74
CA ASN A 84 -1.88 6.11 0.22
C ASN A 84 -2.67 4.86 0.66
N PRO A 85 -4.02 4.84 0.56
CA PRO A 85 -4.84 3.77 1.11
C PRO A 85 -4.61 2.42 0.40
N MET A 86 -4.25 2.43 -0.89
CA MET A 86 -3.90 1.22 -1.62
C MET A 86 -2.67 0.52 -1.00
N TYR A 87 -1.60 1.28 -0.74
CA TYR A 87 -0.39 0.74 -0.11
C TYR A 87 -0.66 0.28 1.33
N LEU A 88 -1.51 1.00 2.06
CA LEU A 88 -1.98 0.58 3.38
C LEU A 88 -2.71 -0.78 3.31
N GLY A 89 -3.57 -0.98 2.31
CA GLY A 89 -4.26 -2.24 2.10
C GLY A 89 -3.28 -3.40 1.85
N TYR A 90 -2.20 -3.19 1.10
CA TYR A 90 -1.16 -4.21 0.92
C TYR A 90 -0.39 -4.50 2.21
N ALA A 91 -0.02 -3.46 2.96
CA ALA A 91 0.64 -3.64 4.25
C ALA A 91 -0.24 -4.42 5.24
N LEU A 92 -1.55 -4.12 5.28
CA LEU A 92 -2.52 -4.83 6.11
C LEU A 92 -2.70 -6.29 5.67
N ALA A 93 -2.72 -6.55 4.36
CA ALA A 93 -2.79 -7.91 3.84
C ALA A 93 -1.54 -8.73 4.21
N LEU A 94 -0.35 -8.13 4.11
CA LEU A 94 0.91 -8.75 4.53
C LEU A 94 0.92 -9.01 6.05
N LEU A 95 0.42 -8.06 6.84
CA LEU A 95 0.29 -8.23 8.28
C LEU A 95 -0.64 -9.40 8.64
N GLY A 96 -1.80 -9.49 7.98
CA GLY A 96 -2.71 -10.63 8.14
C GLY A 96 -2.04 -11.97 7.84
N TRP A 97 -1.24 -12.02 6.77
CA TRP A 97 -0.43 -13.20 6.42
C TRP A 97 0.59 -13.57 7.51
N VAL A 98 1.30 -12.58 8.05
CA VAL A 98 2.28 -12.77 9.15
C VAL A 98 1.60 -13.31 10.41
N ILE A 99 0.42 -12.79 10.76
CA ILE A 99 -0.36 -13.25 11.93
C ILE A 99 -0.80 -14.71 11.73
N CYS A 100 -1.27 -15.08 10.54
CA CYS A 100 -1.63 -16.47 10.23
C CYS A 100 -0.43 -17.42 10.35
N ARG A 101 0.77 -16.97 9.99
CA ARG A 101 2.02 -17.75 10.12
C ARG A 101 2.55 -17.85 11.55
N GLY A 102 2.06 -17.01 12.47
CA GLY A 102 2.50 -17.01 13.87
C GLY A 102 3.99 -16.74 14.04
N GLN A 103 4.61 -15.98 13.12
CA GLN A 103 6.06 -15.77 13.08
C GLN A 103 6.39 -14.28 13.27
N PRO A 104 6.83 -13.84 14.46
CA PRO A 104 7.15 -12.44 14.74
C PRO A 104 8.19 -11.83 13.80
N LEU A 105 9.16 -12.62 13.30
CA LEU A 105 10.12 -12.15 12.30
C LEU A 105 9.45 -11.68 11.00
N GLY A 106 8.23 -12.13 10.71
CA GLY A 106 7.45 -11.64 9.59
C GLY A 106 7.05 -10.17 9.71
N LEU A 107 7.05 -9.58 10.91
CA LEU A 107 6.82 -8.15 11.09
C LEU A 107 7.93 -7.30 10.43
N LEU A 108 9.15 -7.83 10.36
CA LEU A 108 10.23 -7.18 9.60
C LEU A 108 9.86 -7.08 8.11
N ALA A 109 9.20 -8.10 7.55
CA ALA A 109 8.72 -8.03 6.16
C ALA A 109 7.67 -6.92 5.97
N VAL A 110 6.78 -6.72 6.94
CA VAL A 110 5.80 -5.61 6.91
C VAL A 110 6.52 -4.26 6.98
N ALA A 111 7.48 -4.09 7.89
CA ALA A 111 8.27 -2.87 8.02
C ALA A 111 9.10 -2.58 6.75
N LEU A 112 9.72 -3.60 6.17
CA LEU A 112 10.45 -3.50 4.90
C LEU A 112 9.54 -3.11 3.75
N PHE A 113 8.33 -3.69 3.68
CA PHE A 113 7.33 -3.31 2.68
C PHE A 113 6.97 -1.83 2.80
N ILE A 114 6.61 -1.36 4.00
CA ILE A 114 6.24 0.04 4.26
C ILE A 114 7.40 0.99 3.93
N GLY A 115 8.61 0.66 4.37
CA GLY A 115 9.82 1.46 4.09
C GLY A 115 10.10 1.54 2.59
N TYR A 116 10.07 0.41 1.90
CA TYR A 116 10.28 0.35 0.45
C TYR A 116 9.24 1.19 -0.31
N VAL A 117 7.94 0.95 -0.08
CA VAL A 117 6.91 1.68 -0.82
C VAL A 117 6.92 3.17 -0.47
N THR A 118 7.28 3.55 0.75
CA THR A 118 7.44 4.97 1.11
C THR A 118 8.53 5.62 0.27
N VAL A 119 9.71 5.02 0.19
CA VAL A 119 10.88 5.62 -0.45
C VAL A 119 10.80 5.55 -1.98
N PHE A 120 10.40 4.40 -2.53
CA PHE A 120 10.53 4.13 -3.97
C PHE A 120 9.25 4.26 -4.78
N GLN A 121 8.09 4.43 -4.11
CA GLN A 121 6.79 4.55 -4.79
C GLN A 121 6.10 5.85 -4.37
N ILE A 122 5.81 6.02 -3.08
CA ILE A 122 5.06 7.15 -2.55
C ILE A 122 5.84 8.46 -2.75
N LEU A 123 7.11 8.56 -2.33
CA LEU A 123 7.86 9.82 -2.49
C LEU A 123 7.97 10.28 -3.95
N PRO A 124 8.32 9.42 -4.93
CA PRO A 124 8.28 9.77 -6.34
C PRO A 124 6.89 10.21 -6.81
N GLU A 125 5.84 9.45 -6.46
CA GLU A 125 4.45 9.77 -6.79
C GLU A 125 4.03 11.14 -6.24
N GLU A 126 4.33 11.43 -4.97
CA GLU A 126 4.02 12.72 -4.34
C GLU A 126 4.77 13.89 -4.98
N ARG A 127 6.01 13.69 -5.46
CA ARG A 127 6.76 14.73 -6.20
C ARG A 127 6.07 15.05 -7.52
N TRP A 128 5.66 14.02 -8.26
CA TRP A 128 4.91 14.18 -9.51
C TRP A 128 3.57 14.87 -9.29
N LEU A 129 2.80 14.45 -8.29
CA LEU A 129 1.52 15.07 -7.93
C LEU A 129 1.70 16.53 -7.52
N SER A 130 2.76 16.84 -6.74
CA SER A 130 3.09 18.22 -6.36
C SER A 130 3.40 19.09 -7.57
N ALA A 131 4.17 18.58 -8.53
CA ALA A 131 4.51 19.31 -9.76
C ALA A 131 3.30 19.51 -10.67
N ARG A 132 2.42 18.51 -10.76
CA ARG A 132 1.28 18.50 -11.70
C ARG A 132 0.07 19.31 -11.23
N PHE A 133 -0.27 19.21 -9.94
CA PHE A 133 -1.48 19.79 -9.34
C PHE A 133 -1.19 20.97 -8.40
N GLN A 134 0.09 21.27 -8.13
CA GLN A 134 0.55 22.47 -7.42
C GLN A 134 -0.27 22.80 -6.15
N ALA A 135 -1.06 23.87 -6.17
CA ALA A 135 -1.83 24.36 -5.03
C ALA A 135 -2.86 23.34 -4.52
N ASP A 136 -3.55 22.63 -5.42
CA ASP A 136 -4.57 21.64 -5.05
C ASP A 136 -3.96 20.49 -4.25
N TYR A 137 -2.79 20.02 -4.69
CA TYR A 137 -2.08 18.96 -3.97
C TYR A 137 -1.49 19.47 -2.64
N ALA A 138 -1.07 20.73 -2.57
CA ALA A 138 -0.59 21.33 -1.32
C ALA A 138 -1.72 21.39 -0.26
N LEU A 139 -2.93 21.82 -0.66
CA LEU A 139 -4.11 21.83 0.19
C LEU A 139 -4.47 20.41 0.66
N TYR A 140 -4.50 19.46 -0.27
CA TYR A 140 -4.77 18.06 0.05
C TYR A 140 -3.74 17.47 1.02
N ARG A 141 -2.45 17.75 0.82
CA ARG A 141 -1.36 17.30 1.70
C ARG A 141 -1.44 17.90 3.10
N ALA A 142 -1.94 19.13 3.24
CA ALA A 142 -2.16 19.77 4.53
C ALA A 142 -3.34 19.12 5.29
N ALA A 143 -4.38 18.70 4.57
CA ALA A 143 -5.57 18.08 5.16
C ALA A 143 -5.39 16.58 5.47
N VAL A 144 -4.62 15.86 4.66
CA VAL A 144 -4.54 14.39 4.71
C VAL A 144 -3.10 13.90 4.89
N ARG A 145 -2.90 13.03 5.88
CA ARG A 145 -1.58 12.45 6.17
C ARG A 145 -1.17 11.43 5.11
N ARG A 146 0.14 11.19 5.00
CA ARG A 146 0.71 10.22 4.05
C ARG A 146 0.21 8.81 4.36
N TRP A 147 0.38 8.41 5.61
CA TRP A 147 -0.18 7.25 6.27
C TRP A 147 -1.24 7.76 7.27
N LEU A 148 -2.28 6.95 7.60
CA LEU A 148 -3.36 7.33 8.52
C LEU A 148 -2.84 8.02 9.81
#